data_AF-A0A178DNW9-F1
#
_entry.id   AF-A0A178DNW9-F1
#
_cell.length_a   1.000
_cell.length_b   1.000
_cell.length_c   1.000
_cell.angle_alpha   90.00
_cell.angle_beta   90.00
_cell.angle_gamma   90.00
#
_symmetry.space_group_name_H-M   'P 1'
#
loop_
_entity.id
_entity.type
_entity.pdbx_description
1 polymer ?
#
loop_
_entity_poly.entity_id
_entity_poly.type
_entity_poly.pdbx_seq_one_letter_code
_entity_poly.pdbx_strand_id
1 'polypeptide(L)'
;MSLPPDYSNEIAALDREILKHRPNDILQFCANFFNRRLESQRTEALLSQHHSSSQGRAENSFPGNNPFSTSPSGASFTKSPMQRLEEEEENDVMTSPTASSFAAVDFGKPRAPHNNDAGESAFGNFQGFGGSSKNNITQMPPLPADGQNFPSNYNTNRRTSVSAESLNPAHSANDNFTAPVHPKTPDQLNRLKVAVSGNFLFSHLDDDQSSQVLDALYEKPIPAKDIKVIQQGDVGDYFYVVEKGSFDIYVNKSGKLESGQDGLGERVGSVGPGGSFGELALMYNAPRAATVVSTDSSTLWALDRITFRRILMDSAFQRRRMYEGFLEEVPLLSSLTPYERSKIADALETKKYPPGTTIIQEGDVGESFFLLEAGEAQVFKRGIDAPVNQYHKGHYFGELALLNDAPRAASVISKTEVKVATLGKNGFQRLLGPVEGIMRRNDPSKAGFAGDHVDPLSKAA
;
A
#
# COMPACT_ATOMS: atom_id res chain seq x y z
N MET A 1 16.29 -2.84 -57.35
CA MET A 1 16.68 -2.96 -55.93
C MET A 1 16.16 -4.30 -55.43
N SER A 2 17.03 -5.18 -54.93
CA SER A 2 16.60 -6.49 -54.40
C SER A 2 15.94 -6.28 -53.03
N LEU A 3 14.81 -6.95 -52.82
CA LEU A 3 14.15 -6.97 -51.52
C LEU A 3 15.05 -7.68 -50.47
N PRO A 4 14.95 -7.32 -49.18
CA PRO A 4 15.67 -8.02 -48.12
C PRO A 4 15.43 -9.53 -48.16
N PRO A 5 16.44 -10.36 -47.86
CA PRO A 5 16.35 -11.81 -48.02
C PRO A 5 15.21 -12.43 -47.20
N ASP A 6 14.98 -11.93 -45.99
CA ASP A 6 13.90 -12.41 -45.11
C ASP A 6 12.51 -12.15 -45.70
N TYR A 7 12.34 -10.98 -46.32
CA TYR A 7 11.09 -10.61 -46.98
C TYR A 7 10.85 -11.48 -48.22
N SER A 8 11.89 -11.75 -49.02
CA SER A 8 11.77 -12.64 -50.17
C SER A 8 11.42 -14.08 -49.78
N ASN A 9 11.92 -14.55 -48.63
CA ASN A 9 11.66 -15.91 -48.16
C ASN A 9 10.20 -16.09 -47.72
N GLU A 10 9.63 -15.11 -47.01
CA GLU A 10 8.23 -15.17 -46.57
C GLU A 10 7.25 -15.07 -47.75
N ILE A 11 7.55 -14.25 -48.77
CA ILE A 11 6.74 -14.20 -50.00
C ILE A 11 6.81 -15.53 -50.76
N ALA A 12 8.00 -16.11 -50.91
CA ALA A 12 8.14 -17.41 -51.58
C ALA A 12 7.42 -18.55 -50.83
N ALA A 13 7.35 -18.47 -49.50
CA ALA A 13 6.59 -19.41 -48.68
C ALA A 13 5.08 -19.26 -48.88
N LEU A 14 4.57 -18.02 -48.90
CA LEU A 14 3.17 -17.73 -49.20
C LEU A 14 2.77 -18.22 -50.61
N ASP A 15 3.59 -17.93 -51.61
CA ASP A 15 3.32 -18.28 -53.00
C ASP A 15 3.23 -19.80 -53.20
N ARG A 16 4.11 -20.56 -52.52
CA ARG A 16 4.04 -22.03 -52.49
C ARG A 16 2.73 -22.55 -51.90
N GLU A 17 2.24 -21.93 -50.83
CA GLU A 17 1.03 -22.37 -50.15
C GLU A 17 -0.24 -22.01 -50.94
N ILE A 18 -0.24 -20.86 -51.63
CA ILE A 18 -1.31 -20.46 -52.55
C ILE A 18 -1.39 -21.42 -53.75
N LEU A 19 -0.25 -21.74 -54.37
CA LEU A 19 -0.20 -22.67 -55.51
C LEU A 19 -0.68 -24.08 -55.14
N LYS A 20 -0.41 -24.50 -53.89
CA LYS A 20 -0.82 -25.80 -53.37
C LYS A 20 -2.31 -25.87 -53.04
N HIS A 21 -2.86 -24.85 -52.38
CA HIS A 21 -4.25 -24.88 -51.90
C HIS A 21 -5.27 -24.26 -52.84
N ARG A 22 -4.83 -23.48 -53.85
CA ARG A 22 -5.67 -22.76 -54.82
C ARG A 22 -6.94 -22.16 -54.19
N PRO A 23 -6.80 -21.28 -53.18
CA PRO A 23 -7.95 -20.71 -52.49
C PRO A 23 -8.77 -19.82 -53.42
N ASN A 24 -10.10 -19.87 -53.28
CA ASN A 24 -11.01 -18.99 -54.02
C ASN A 24 -10.93 -17.53 -53.54
N ASP A 25 -10.69 -17.31 -52.25
CA ASP A 25 -10.46 -15.99 -51.65
C ASP A 25 -8.99 -15.85 -51.24
N ILE A 26 -8.21 -15.20 -52.10
CA ILE A 26 -6.77 -15.04 -51.92
C ILE A 26 -6.47 -14.06 -50.77
N LEU A 27 -7.28 -13.01 -50.57
CA LEU A 27 -7.01 -11.99 -49.55
C LEU A 27 -7.23 -12.53 -48.14
N GLN A 28 -8.34 -13.25 -47.92
CA GLN A 28 -8.59 -13.89 -46.63
C GLN A 28 -7.55 -14.98 -46.34
N PHE A 29 -7.11 -15.72 -47.38
CA PHE A 29 -6.05 -16.72 -47.23
C PHE A 29 -4.72 -16.11 -46.81
N CYS A 30 -4.30 -15.00 -47.45
CA CYS A 30 -3.09 -14.27 -47.08
C CYS A 30 -3.15 -13.74 -45.64
N ALA A 31 -4.28 -13.16 -45.23
CA ALA A 31 -4.46 -12.67 -43.87
C ALA A 31 -4.31 -13.79 -42.82
N ASN A 32 -4.93 -14.94 -43.08
CA ASN A 32 -4.83 -16.10 -42.20
C ASN A 32 -3.41 -16.70 -42.18
N PHE A 33 -2.74 -16.75 -43.32
CA PHE A 33 -1.36 -17.23 -43.42
C PHE A 33 -0.40 -16.41 -42.55
N PHE A 34 -0.44 -15.08 -42.67
CA PHE A 34 0.44 -14.21 -41.88
C PHE A 34 0.12 -14.23 -40.39
N ASN A 35 -1.16 -14.32 -40.00
CA ASN A 35 -1.54 -14.46 -38.60
C ASN A 35 -0.99 -15.76 -37.99
N ARG A 36 -1.11 -16.88 -38.70
CA ARG A 36 -0.56 -18.18 -38.26
C ARG A 36 0.97 -18.15 -38.20
N ARG A 37 1.61 -17.49 -39.15
CA ARG A 37 3.08 -17.34 -39.20
C ARG A 37 3.59 -16.51 -38.02
N LEU A 38 2.91 -15.41 -37.70
CA LEU A 38 3.20 -14.54 -36.56
C LEU A 38 3.03 -15.27 -35.23
N GLU A 39 1.97 -16.06 -35.09
CA GLU A 39 1.73 -16.89 -33.91
C GLU A 39 2.87 -17.90 -33.71
N SER A 40 3.29 -18.59 -34.77
CA SER A 40 4.42 -19.52 -34.72
C SER A 40 5.71 -18.82 -34.25
N GLN A 41 6.02 -17.63 -34.78
CA GLN A 41 7.20 -16.87 -34.35
C GLN A 41 7.13 -16.48 -32.87
N ARG A 42 5.95 -16.08 -32.38
CA ARG A 42 5.75 -15.77 -30.96
C ARG A 42 5.94 -17.00 -30.08
N THR A 43 5.44 -18.15 -30.50
CA THR A 43 5.64 -19.41 -29.74
C THR A 43 7.12 -19.79 -29.68
N GLU A 44 7.85 -19.64 -30.78
CA GLU A 44 9.29 -19.96 -30.84
C GLU A 44 10.13 -18.97 -30.01
N ALA A 45 9.79 -17.69 -30.01
CA ALA A 45 10.41 -16.69 -29.13
C ALA A 45 10.19 -17.01 -27.64
N LEU A 46 9.00 -17.50 -27.27
CA LEU A 46 8.66 -17.88 -25.90
C LEU A 46 9.41 -19.17 -25.48
N LEU A 47 9.54 -20.13 -26.40
CA LEU A 47 10.30 -21.37 -26.20
C LEU A 47 11.82 -21.13 -26.08
N SER A 48 12.36 -20.22 -26.88
CA SER A 48 13.79 -19.84 -26.83
C SER A 48 14.15 -19.07 -25.56
N GLN A 49 13.25 -18.24 -25.01
CA GLN A 49 13.43 -17.63 -23.68
C GLN A 49 13.51 -18.69 -22.56
N HIS A 50 12.86 -19.84 -22.74
CA HIS A 50 12.86 -20.92 -21.76
C HIS A 50 14.15 -21.78 -21.77
N HIS A 51 14.94 -21.73 -22.85
CA HIS A 51 16.18 -22.52 -22.98
C HIS A 51 17.46 -21.78 -22.54
N SER A 52 17.41 -20.45 -22.32
CA SER A 52 18.52 -19.69 -21.74
C SER A 52 18.55 -19.70 -20.20
N SER A 53 17.69 -20.46 -19.53
CA SER A 53 17.60 -20.54 -18.06
C SER A 53 17.63 -21.98 -17.55
N SER A 54 18.77 -22.66 -17.69
CA SER A 54 19.02 -23.93 -16.98
C SER A 54 19.55 -23.67 -15.56
N GLN A 55 18.65 -23.35 -14.62
CA GLN A 55 18.71 -23.86 -13.23
C GLN A 55 17.45 -23.46 -12.43
N GLY A 56 16.55 -24.44 -12.25
CA GLY A 56 15.82 -24.62 -10.99
C GLY A 56 14.59 -23.76 -10.67
N ARG A 57 13.42 -24.27 -11.08
CA ARG A 57 12.07 -24.18 -10.45
C ARG A 57 11.24 -22.88 -10.56
N ALA A 58 10.09 -23.07 -11.22
CA ALA A 58 8.87 -22.25 -11.25
C ALA A 58 8.24 -22.07 -9.84
N GLU A 59 7.36 -21.11 -9.53
CA GLU A 59 6.37 -20.43 -10.36
C GLU A 59 5.79 -19.22 -9.58
N ASN A 60 5.61 -18.06 -10.26
CA ASN A 60 4.52 -17.07 -10.10
C ASN A 60 4.95 -15.74 -10.75
N SER A 61 4.77 -15.64 -12.08
CA SER A 61 5.02 -14.39 -12.81
C SER A 61 3.71 -13.77 -13.29
N PHE A 62 3.27 -12.73 -12.57
CA PHE A 62 2.53 -11.61 -13.15
C PHE A 62 3.49 -10.83 -14.09
N PRO A 63 3.02 -10.24 -15.21
CA PRO A 63 3.88 -9.46 -16.09
C PRO A 63 3.89 -7.99 -15.64
N GLY A 64 5.03 -7.53 -15.12
CA GLY A 64 5.22 -6.13 -14.76
C GLY A 64 6.71 -5.86 -14.50
N ASN A 65 7.36 -5.22 -15.47
CA ASN A 65 8.76 -4.78 -15.38
C ASN A 65 8.92 -3.77 -14.23
N ASN A 66 9.77 -4.10 -13.26
CA ASN A 66 10.15 -3.20 -12.16
C ASN A 66 11.40 -2.39 -12.57
N PRO A 67 11.38 -1.04 -12.60
CA PRO A 67 12.45 -0.24 -13.19
C PRO A 67 13.61 0.11 -12.23
N PHE A 68 13.81 -0.61 -11.13
CA PHE A 68 14.79 -0.25 -10.08
C PHE A 68 15.73 -1.39 -9.68
N SER A 69 16.42 -2.00 -10.65
CA SER A 69 17.49 -2.96 -10.39
C SER A 69 18.82 -2.42 -10.92
N THR A 70 19.64 -1.89 -10.04
CA THR A 70 21.04 -1.50 -10.29
C THR A 70 21.98 -2.59 -9.78
N SER A 71 22.77 -3.18 -10.68
CA SER A 71 24.02 -3.90 -10.38
C SER A 71 24.86 -4.09 -11.65
N PRO A 72 26.20 -4.21 -11.53
CA PRO A 72 27.11 -3.34 -12.27
C PRO A 72 27.93 -4.03 -13.36
N SER A 73 28.62 -3.20 -14.16
CA SER A 73 29.83 -3.43 -14.99
C SER A 73 29.65 -3.37 -16.52
N GLY A 74 30.47 -2.51 -17.17
CA GLY A 74 30.86 -2.67 -18.59
C GLY A 74 30.72 -1.46 -19.53
N ALA A 75 31.66 -0.52 -19.46
CA ALA A 75 32.22 0.29 -20.58
C ALA A 75 31.39 1.38 -21.32
N SER A 76 31.85 2.63 -21.10
CA SER A 76 32.17 3.73 -22.05
C SER A 76 31.13 4.22 -23.07
N PHE A 77 30.68 5.49 -22.93
CA PHE A 77 30.97 6.59 -23.88
C PHE A 77 30.42 7.96 -23.40
N THR A 78 31.28 8.99 -23.53
CA THR A 78 31.06 10.45 -23.68
C THR A 78 30.42 11.32 -22.58
N LYS A 79 31.22 12.32 -22.16
CA LYS A 79 30.92 13.42 -21.24
C LYS A 79 30.01 14.49 -21.85
N SER A 80 29.01 14.92 -21.09
CA SER A 80 28.45 16.29 -21.05
C SER A 80 28.07 16.62 -19.60
N PRO A 81 28.20 17.88 -19.13
CA PRO A 81 28.15 18.20 -17.72
C PRO A 81 26.69 18.37 -17.27
N MET A 82 26.17 17.42 -16.48
CA MET A 82 24.94 17.64 -15.72
C MET A 82 25.28 18.22 -14.35
N GLN A 83 24.52 19.26 -14.01
CA GLN A 83 24.48 19.94 -12.72
C GLN A 83 24.38 18.97 -11.55
N ARG A 84 25.18 19.26 -10.53
CA ARG A 84 25.10 18.77 -9.16
C ARG A 84 23.67 19.03 -8.63
N LEU A 85 22.95 17.98 -8.25
CA LEU A 85 21.71 18.09 -7.51
C LEU A 85 22.04 18.65 -6.12
N GLU A 86 21.60 19.87 -5.85
CA GLU A 86 21.48 20.42 -4.50
C GLU A 86 20.22 19.84 -3.86
N GLU A 87 20.32 19.57 -2.56
CA GLU A 87 19.22 19.13 -1.71
C GLU A 87 18.20 20.27 -1.61
N GLU A 88 17.01 20.10 -2.17
CA GLU A 88 15.93 21.08 -2.04
C GLU A 88 15.28 20.94 -0.66
N GLU A 89 15.42 22.02 0.09
CA GLU A 89 14.82 22.31 1.40
C GLU A 89 13.28 22.29 1.30
N GLU A 90 12.62 21.67 2.28
CA GLU A 90 11.17 21.58 2.43
C GLU A 90 10.51 22.97 2.47
N ASN A 91 10.02 23.49 1.34
CA ASN A 91 9.04 24.60 1.30
C ASN A 91 8.28 24.72 -0.03
N ASP A 92 7.88 23.60 -0.63
CA ASP A 92 7.04 23.61 -1.83
C ASP A 92 5.54 23.60 -1.50
N VAL A 93 4.85 24.66 -1.89
CA VAL A 93 3.40 24.82 -1.79
C VAL A 93 2.72 23.86 -2.78
N MET A 94 2.28 22.70 -2.28
CA MET A 94 1.52 21.71 -3.04
C MET A 94 0.15 22.28 -3.45
N THR A 95 -0.04 22.57 -4.73
CA THR A 95 -1.37 22.81 -5.32
C THR A 95 -1.95 21.49 -5.82
N SER A 96 -3.20 21.19 -5.47
CA SER A 96 -3.93 19.99 -5.91
C SER A 96 -4.16 19.99 -7.43
N PRO A 97 -4.08 18.85 -8.13
CA PRO A 97 -4.34 18.75 -9.58
C PRO A 97 -5.83 18.93 -9.97
N THR A 98 -6.67 19.41 -9.05
CA THR A 98 -8.10 19.68 -9.27
C THR A 98 -8.46 21.17 -9.22
N ALA A 99 -7.49 22.09 -9.25
CA ALA A 99 -7.78 23.53 -9.27
C ALA A 99 -8.23 23.99 -10.67
N SER A 100 -9.35 24.71 -10.73
CA SER A 100 -10.03 25.18 -11.95
C SER A 100 -9.33 26.34 -12.70
N SER A 101 -8.06 26.63 -12.44
CA SER A 101 -7.33 27.72 -13.09
C SER A 101 -5.83 27.46 -13.09
N PHE A 102 -5.29 27.16 -14.28
CA PHE A 102 -3.85 27.06 -14.50
C PHE A 102 -3.27 28.48 -14.52
N ALA A 103 -2.62 28.89 -13.42
CA ALA A 103 -1.87 30.13 -13.40
C ALA A 103 -0.51 29.90 -14.07
N ALA A 104 -0.25 30.60 -15.17
CA ALA A 104 1.06 30.62 -15.81
C ALA A 104 2.08 31.25 -14.86
N VAL A 105 3.15 30.53 -14.57
CA VAL A 105 4.26 31.00 -13.74
C VAL A 105 5.11 31.95 -14.59
N ASP A 106 5.08 33.24 -14.29
CA ASP A 106 5.85 34.30 -14.97
C ASP A 106 7.21 34.47 -14.27
N PHE A 107 8.30 34.18 -14.98
CA PHE A 107 9.67 34.35 -14.50
C PHE A 107 10.14 35.79 -14.79
N GLY A 108 9.96 36.68 -13.81
CA GLY A 108 10.55 38.00 -13.87
C GLY A 108 10.08 38.96 -12.77
N LYS A 109 10.78 38.96 -11.62
CA LYS A 109 10.78 40.13 -10.72
C LYS A 109 12.06 40.94 -10.98
N PRO A 110 12.00 42.28 -10.88
CA PRO A 110 12.27 42.84 -9.55
C PRO A 110 11.39 44.02 -9.12
N ARG A 111 11.12 44.00 -7.79
CA ARG A 111 11.01 45.14 -6.85
C ARG A 111 9.65 45.87 -6.71
N ALA A 112 9.21 45.96 -5.45
CA ALA A 112 7.98 46.55 -4.90
C ALA A 112 8.01 48.12 -4.85
N PRO A 113 7.03 48.86 -4.27
CA PRO A 113 5.76 48.48 -3.62
C PRO A 113 4.52 49.38 -3.95
N HIS A 114 3.37 49.03 -3.35
CA HIS A 114 2.24 49.87 -2.90
C HIS A 114 0.82 49.72 -3.51
N ASN A 115 -0.10 49.49 -2.55
CA ASN A 115 -1.47 50.01 -2.36
C ASN A 115 -2.69 49.40 -3.08
N ASN A 116 -3.60 48.93 -2.21
CA ASN A 116 -5.05 49.16 -2.11
C ASN A 116 -5.91 49.15 -3.40
N ASP A 117 -6.91 48.27 -3.42
CA ASP A 117 -8.33 48.59 -3.18
C ASP A 117 -9.32 47.86 -4.12
N ALA A 118 -10.55 47.79 -3.59
CA ALA A 118 -11.83 47.24 -4.02
C ALA A 118 -12.30 47.37 -5.48
N GLY A 119 -13.34 46.59 -5.79
CA GLY A 119 -14.33 46.88 -6.84
C GLY A 119 -14.41 45.76 -7.89
N GLU A 120 -15.24 44.73 -7.71
CA GLU A 120 -16.67 44.70 -8.05
C GLU A 120 -16.96 44.76 -9.57
N SER A 121 -17.78 43.80 -9.98
CA SER A 121 -18.30 43.44 -11.29
C SER A 121 -18.77 44.57 -12.22
N ALA A 122 -18.72 44.32 -13.53
CA ALA A 122 -19.92 44.11 -14.39
C ALA A 122 -19.68 44.52 -15.86
N PHE A 123 -20.13 43.65 -16.77
CA PHE A 123 -20.76 43.94 -18.08
C PHE A 123 -20.15 45.00 -19.02
N GLY A 124 -19.85 44.61 -20.27
CA GLY A 124 -19.97 45.56 -21.38
C GLY A 124 -19.07 45.30 -22.59
N ASN A 125 -19.59 44.54 -23.53
CA ASN A 125 -19.09 44.39 -24.89
C ASN A 125 -19.30 45.68 -25.71
N PHE A 126 -18.25 46.36 -26.20
CA PHE A 126 -18.37 47.28 -27.35
C PHE A 126 -17.06 47.41 -28.16
N GLN A 127 -17.19 47.06 -29.45
CA GLN A 127 -16.30 47.20 -30.61
C GLN A 127 -15.36 48.42 -30.70
N GLY A 128 -14.17 48.21 -31.29
CA GLY A 128 -13.68 49.13 -32.35
C GLY A 128 -12.19 49.56 -32.35
N PHE A 129 -11.41 48.88 -33.20
CA PHE A 129 -10.25 49.34 -34.03
C PHE A 129 -8.95 49.91 -33.39
N GLY A 130 -7.81 49.31 -33.79
CA GLY A 130 -6.61 50.11 -34.14
C GLY A 130 -5.18 49.52 -34.04
N GLY A 131 -4.79 48.54 -34.88
CA GLY A 131 -3.41 48.36 -35.43
C GLY A 131 -2.35 47.68 -34.53
N SER A 132 -1.35 46.90 -35.00
CA SER A 132 -0.86 46.56 -36.34
C SER A 132 0.13 45.37 -36.26
N SER A 133 0.36 44.74 -37.43
CA SER A 133 1.59 44.01 -37.84
C SER A 133 1.59 42.47 -37.89
N LYS A 134 1.02 41.97 -39.00
CA LYS A 134 1.53 40.95 -39.96
C LYS A 134 2.73 40.05 -39.56
N ASN A 135 2.54 38.72 -39.55
CA ASN A 135 2.87 37.85 -40.71
C ASN A 135 2.57 36.35 -40.52
N ASN A 136 1.88 35.80 -41.54
CA ASN A 136 1.82 34.45 -42.11
C ASN A 136 1.57 33.18 -41.28
N ILE A 137 0.30 32.77 -41.37
CA ILE A 137 -0.30 31.46 -41.13
C ILE A 137 -0.02 30.51 -42.31
N THR A 138 0.42 29.27 -42.04
CA THR A 138 0.16 28.12 -42.93
C THR A 138 -1.18 27.51 -42.53
N GLN A 139 -2.08 27.41 -43.51
CA GLN A 139 -3.52 27.23 -43.36
C GLN A 139 -3.88 25.74 -43.22
N MET A 140 -4.53 25.33 -42.12
CA MET A 140 -5.34 24.10 -42.09
C MET A 140 -6.80 24.44 -42.44
N PRO A 141 -7.53 23.56 -43.16
CA PRO A 141 -8.92 23.82 -43.53
C PRO A 141 -9.85 23.66 -42.31
N PRO A 142 -10.96 24.42 -42.24
CA PRO A 142 -11.91 24.32 -41.14
C PRO A 142 -12.74 23.04 -41.25
N LEU A 143 -12.84 22.29 -40.15
CA LEU A 143 -13.76 21.17 -40.01
C LEU A 143 -15.22 21.66 -40.04
N PRO A 144 -16.15 20.89 -40.63
CA PRO A 144 -17.57 21.28 -40.67
C PRO A 144 -18.19 21.20 -39.28
N ALA A 145 -19.05 22.17 -39.01
CA ALA A 145 -19.95 22.17 -37.86
C ALA A 145 -20.99 21.06 -38.04
N ASP A 146 -20.75 19.90 -37.44
CA ASP A 146 -21.78 18.91 -37.17
C ASP A 146 -21.55 18.31 -35.78
N GLY A 147 -22.58 18.38 -34.95
CA GLY A 147 -22.61 17.95 -33.56
C GLY A 147 -22.43 16.44 -33.41
N GLN A 148 -21.20 15.95 -33.53
CA GLN A 148 -20.83 14.63 -33.07
C GLN A 148 -20.67 14.67 -31.55
N ASN A 149 -21.78 14.44 -30.85
CA ASN A 149 -21.72 13.91 -29.48
C ASN A 149 -20.79 12.70 -29.50
N PHE A 150 -19.65 12.80 -28.79
CA PHE A 150 -18.84 11.64 -28.50
C PHE A 150 -19.76 10.54 -27.93
N PRO A 151 -19.69 9.29 -28.41
CA PRO A 151 -20.50 8.24 -27.84
C PRO A 151 -20.19 8.14 -26.34
N SER A 152 -21.24 8.16 -25.51
CA SER A 152 -21.20 8.14 -24.04
C SER A 152 -20.41 6.97 -23.42
N ASN A 153 -19.92 6.07 -24.28
CA ASN A 153 -19.21 4.84 -23.94
C ASN A 153 -17.71 4.87 -24.28
N TYR A 154 -17.11 6.04 -24.60
CA TYR A 154 -15.68 6.15 -24.92
C TYR A 154 -14.73 5.88 -23.73
N ASN A 155 -15.25 5.49 -22.57
CA ASN A 155 -14.48 5.13 -21.38
C ASN A 155 -14.99 3.89 -20.64
N THR A 156 -15.60 2.94 -21.35
CA THR A 156 -15.98 1.66 -20.75
C THR A 156 -14.72 0.90 -20.29
N ASN A 157 -14.59 0.68 -18.98
CA ASN A 157 -13.49 -0.03 -18.29
C ASN A 157 -12.12 0.65 -18.10
N ARG A 158 -12.00 1.99 -18.18
CA ARG A 158 -10.79 2.62 -17.61
C ARG A 158 -10.85 2.61 -16.09
N ARG A 159 -9.80 2.10 -15.43
CA ARG A 159 -9.65 2.19 -13.98
C ARG A 159 -9.61 3.65 -13.58
N THR A 160 -10.56 4.08 -12.76
CA THR A 160 -10.60 5.42 -12.18
C THR A 160 -9.81 5.42 -10.88
N SER A 161 -9.01 6.46 -10.66
CA SER A 161 -8.33 6.65 -9.38
C SER A 161 -9.36 6.90 -8.27
N VAL A 162 -9.12 6.33 -7.10
CA VAL A 162 -9.86 6.63 -5.87
C VAL A 162 -8.89 7.23 -4.86
N SER A 163 -9.35 8.22 -4.10
CA SER A 163 -8.58 8.82 -3.02
C SER A 163 -9.46 8.95 -1.78
N ALA A 164 -8.81 9.07 -0.64
CA ALA A 164 -9.45 9.46 0.62
C ALA A 164 -8.91 10.82 1.04
N GLU A 165 -9.52 11.38 2.08
CA GLU A 165 -9.03 12.62 2.70
C GLU A 165 -7.63 12.40 3.28
N SER A 166 -6.78 13.41 3.12
CA SER A 166 -5.45 13.41 3.73
C SER A 166 -5.60 13.58 5.23
N LEU A 167 -4.99 12.70 6.00
CA LEU A 167 -4.89 12.78 7.45
C LEU A 167 -3.42 12.92 7.80
N ASN A 168 -3.08 13.91 8.61
CA ASN A 168 -1.70 14.12 9.05
C ASN A 168 -1.44 13.35 10.35
N PRO A 169 -0.68 12.25 10.33
CA PRO A 169 -0.41 11.45 11.52
C PRO A 169 0.48 12.17 12.55
N ALA A 170 1.26 13.18 12.14
CA ALA A 170 2.08 13.95 13.07
C ALA A 170 1.25 14.97 13.88
N HIS A 171 0.10 15.39 13.34
CA HIS A 171 -0.80 16.28 14.07
C HIS A 171 -1.61 15.55 15.14
N SER A 172 -1.80 14.23 15.08
CA SER A 172 -2.49 13.50 16.16
C SER A 172 -1.73 13.46 17.48
N ALA A 173 -0.43 13.82 17.49
CA ALA A 173 0.31 14.02 18.73
C ALA A 173 0.01 15.39 19.39
N ASN A 174 -0.50 16.35 18.62
CA ASN A 174 -0.80 17.72 19.07
C ASN A 174 -2.31 17.98 19.18
N ASP A 175 -3.12 17.38 18.32
CA ASP A 175 -4.55 17.23 18.47
C ASP A 175 -4.79 16.06 19.41
N ASN A 176 -5.27 16.32 20.62
CA ASN A 176 -5.75 15.30 21.57
C ASN A 176 -7.01 14.62 21.01
N PHE A 177 -6.90 13.93 19.87
CA PHE A 177 -7.99 13.16 19.30
C PHE A 177 -8.32 12.05 20.29
N THR A 178 -9.51 12.14 20.85
CA THR A 178 -10.09 11.09 21.69
C THR A 178 -11.19 10.45 20.87
N ALA A 179 -11.05 9.14 20.62
CA ALA A 179 -12.10 8.39 19.95
C ALA A 179 -13.40 8.58 20.74
N PRO A 180 -14.52 8.93 20.07
CA PRO A 180 -15.78 9.11 20.75
C PRO A 180 -16.18 7.79 21.41
N VAL A 181 -16.65 7.83 22.65
CA VAL A 181 -17.10 6.64 23.37
C VAL A 181 -18.59 6.74 23.58
N HIS A 182 -19.33 5.86 22.92
CA HIS A 182 -20.77 5.75 23.11
C HIS A 182 -21.07 4.56 24.03
N PRO A 183 -21.82 4.76 25.13
CA PRO A 183 -22.07 3.71 26.10
C PRO A 183 -22.90 2.58 25.47
N LYS A 184 -22.42 1.34 25.62
CA LYS A 184 -23.07 0.13 25.11
C LYS A 184 -23.16 -0.92 26.19
N THR A 185 -24.22 -1.71 26.15
CA THR A 185 -24.32 -2.88 27.02
C THR A 185 -23.30 -3.95 26.61
N PRO A 186 -22.82 -4.79 27.55
CA PRO A 186 -21.92 -5.90 27.23
C PRO A 186 -22.50 -6.85 26.17
N ASP A 187 -23.81 -7.06 26.18
CA ASP A 187 -24.50 -7.92 25.20
C ASP A 187 -24.52 -7.31 23.79
N GLN A 188 -24.68 -5.98 23.67
CA GLN A 188 -24.58 -5.27 22.39
C GLN A 188 -23.15 -5.34 21.84
N LEU A 189 -22.14 -5.14 22.69
CA LEU A 189 -20.73 -5.25 22.29
C LEU A 189 -20.40 -6.65 21.76
N ASN A 190 -20.88 -7.70 22.42
CA ASN A 190 -20.68 -9.07 21.96
C ASN A 190 -21.36 -9.33 20.60
N ARG A 191 -22.60 -8.86 20.40
CA ARG A 191 -23.29 -8.96 19.10
C ARG A 191 -22.56 -8.20 18.01
N LEU A 192 -22.08 -6.99 18.29
CA LEU A 192 -21.31 -6.18 17.36
C LEU A 192 -19.98 -6.85 17.00
N LYS A 193 -19.25 -7.39 17.98
CA LYS A 193 -18.00 -8.11 17.75
C LYS A 193 -18.21 -9.29 16.80
N VAL A 194 -19.30 -10.05 16.96
CA VAL A 194 -19.66 -11.14 16.06
C VAL A 194 -20.05 -10.62 14.67
N ALA A 195 -20.91 -9.60 14.59
CA ALA A 195 -21.38 -9.02 13.32
C ALA A 195 -20.24 -8.48 12.45
N VAL A 196 -19.23 -7.91 13.09
CA VAL A 196 -18.11 -7.23 12.43
C VAL A 196 -16.94 -8.18 12.15
N SER A 197 -16.84 -9.32 12.86
CA SER A 197 -15.74 -10.29 12.67
C SER A 197 -15.62 -10.86 11.25
N GLY A 198 -16.73 -10.94 10.50
CA GLY A 198 -16.75 -11.41 9.11
C GLY A 198 -16.27 -10.37 8.09
N ASN A 199 -16.05 -9.13 8.51
CA ASN A 199 -15.66 -8.03 7.63
C ASN A 199 -14.14 -7.95 7.49
N PHE A 200 -13.66 -7.85 6.25
CA PHE A 200 -12.22 -7.79 5.95
C PHE A 200 -11.52 -6.61 6.62
N LEU A 201 -12.21 -5.48 6.80
CA LEU A 201 -11.66 -4.27 7.45
C LEU A 201 -11.35 -4.46 8.93
N PHE A 202 -12.03 -5.41 9.58
CA PHE A 202 -11.97 -5.60 11.02
C PHE A 202 -11.22 -6.88 11.41
N SER A 203 -11.05 -7.81 10.47
CA SER A 203 -10.34 -9.07 10.66
C SER A 203 -8.86 -8.94 11.05
N HIS A 204 -8.21 -7.82 10.71
CA HIS A 204 -6.78 -7.59 10.96
C HIS A 204 -6.52 -6.54 12.06
N LEU A 205 -7.56 -6.15 12.80
CA LEU A 205 -7.43 -5.21 13.92
C LEU A 205 -6.95 -5.95 15.17
N ASP A 206 -6.11 -5.29 15.97
CA ASP A 206 -5.79 -5.78 17.31
C ASP A 206 -6.98 -5.59 18.26
N ASP A 207 -6.96 -6.26 19.42
CA ASP A 207 -8.06 -6.21 20.39
C ASP A 207 -8.34 -4.78 20.89
N ASP A 208 -7.29 -3.96 21.03
CA ASP A 208 -7.40 -2.56 21.46
C ASP A 208 -8.08 -1.71 20.37
N GLN A 209 -7.69 -1.84 19.11
CA GLN A 209 -8.31 -1.18 17.96
C GLN A 209 -9.76 -1.62 17.81
N SER A 210 -10.00 -2.92 17.88
CA SER A 210 -11.36 -3.47 17.78
C SER A 210 -12.24 -2.85 18.86
N SER A 211 -11.76 -2.77 20.10
CA SER A 211 -12.51 -2.17 21.20
C SER A 211 -12.77 -0.67 20.98
N GLN A 212 -11.75 0.10 20.60
CA GLN A 212 -11.90 1.55 20.33
C GLN A 212 -12.88 1.83 19.18
N VAL A 213 -12.83 1.04 18.10
CA VAL A 213 -13.77 1.19 16.98
C VAL A 213 -15.19 0.79 17.37
N LEU A 214 -15.35 -0.27 18.17
CA LEU A 214 -16.66 -0.67 18.69
C LEU A 214 -17.24 0.38 19.64
N ASP A 215 -16.42 1.05 20.43
CA ASP A 215 -16.81 2.14 21.31
C ASP A 215 -17.23 3.40 20.54
N ALA A 216 -16.59 3.65 19.39
CA ALA A 216 -16.89 4.76 18.48
C ALA A 216 -18.18 4.60 17.66
N LEU A 217 -18.75 3.39 17.57
CA LEU A 217 -20.07 3.20 16.96
C LEU A 217 -21.15 3.94 17.76
N TYR A 218 -21.97 4.74 17.10
CA TYR A 218 -23.11 5.39 17.73
C TYR A 218 -24.43 4.81 17.23
N GLU A 219 -25.45 4.84 18.10
CA GLU A 219 -26.77 4.31 17.77
C GLU A 219 -27.53 5.31 16.88
N LYS A 220 -28.07 4.82 15.77
CA LYS A 220 -28.89 5.56 14.81
C LYS A 220 -30.26 4.89 14.69
N PRO A 221 -31.28 5.37 15.41
CA PRO A 221 -32.63 4.83 15.33
C PRO A 221 -33.32 5.23 14.02
N ILE A 222 -34.05 4.29 13.42
CA ILE A 222 -34.87 4.47 12.22
C ILE A 222 -36.35 4.29 12.61
N PRO A 223 -37.11 5.39 12.77
CA PRO A 223 -38.40 5.35 13.45
C PRO A 223 -39.54 4.75 12.62
N ALA A 224 -39.43 4.74 11.29
CA ALA A 224 -40.49 4.28 10.39
C ALA A 224 -39.91 3.42 9.25
N LYS A 225 -40.79 2.65 8.62
CA LYS A 225 -40.50 1.96 7.37
C LYS A 225 -40.34 2.94 6.21
N ASP A 226 -39.77 2.47 5.11
CA ASP A 226 -39.55 3.19 3.85
C ASP A 226 -38.54 4.37 3.97
N ILE A 227 -37.78 4.44 5.07
CA ILE A 227 -36.70 5.41 5.23
C ILE A 227 -35.46 4.91 4.49
N LYS A 228 -34.95 5.73 3.56
CA LYS A 228 -33.70 5.49 2.83
C LYS A 228 -32.51 5.86 3.72
N VAL A 229 -31.70 4.89 4.10
CA VAL A 229 -30.53 5.08 4.97
C VAL A 229 -29.31 5.52 4.16
N ILE A 230 -29.11 4.88 3.01
CA ILE A 230 -28.12 5.27 2.01
C ILE A 230 -28.79 5.30 0.65
N GLN A 231 -28.31 6.20 -0.21
CA GLN A 231 -28.82 6.37 -1.56
C GLN A 231 -27.67 6.18 -2.55
N GLN A 232 -27.94 5.43 -3.62
CA GLN A 232 -26.97 5.14 -4.66
C GLN A 232 -26.52 6.45 -5.36
N GLY A 233 -25.21 6.57 -5.58
CA GLY A 233 -24.59 7.75 -6.17
C GLY A 233 -24.17 8.82 -5.15
N ASP A 234 -24.71 8.79 -3.94
CA ASP A 234 -24.32 9.74 -2.89
C ASP A 234 -22.93 9.43 -2.36
N VAL A 235 -22.26 10.45 -1.84
CA VAL A 235 -20.97 10.29 -1.15
C VAL A 235 -21.19 9.47 0.13
N GLY A 236 -20.40 8.41 0.29
CA GLY A 236 -20.53 7.53 1.44
C GLY A 236 -19.55 7.85 2.55
N ASP A 237 -20.03 8.32 3.69
CA ASP A 237 -19.13 8.65 4.83
C ASP A 237 -19.22 7.68 6.00
N TYR A 238 -20.31 6.90 6.07
CA TYR A 238 -20.61 6.03 7.20
C TYR A 238 -20.64 4.55 6.84
N PHE A 239 -20.25 3.71 7.80
CA PHE A 239 -20.51 2.29 7.82
C PHE A 239 -21.65 1.99 8.79
N TYR A 240 -22.54 1.06 8.44
CA TYR A 240 -23.69 0.71 9.25
C TYR A 240 -23.73 -0.78 9.58
N VAL A 241 -24.06 -1.10 10.84
CA VAL A 241 -24.34 -2.46 11.31
C VAL A 241 -25.77 -2.53 11.83
N VAL A 242 -26.52 -3.55 11.45
CA VAL A 242 -27.92 -3.72 11.84
C VAL A 242 -28.02 -4.35 13.23
N GLU A 243 -28.53 -3.59 14.22
CA GLU A 243 -28.84 -4.13 15.55
C GLU A 243 -30.20 -4.82 15.55
N LYS A 244 -31.22 -4.15 15.00
CA LYS A 244 -32.60 -4.64 14.98
C LYS A 244 -33.32 -4.15 13.72
N GLY A 245 -34.21 -4.98 13.20
CA GLY A 245 -35.03 -4.69 12.03
C GLY A 245 -34.43 -5.26 10.74
N SER A 246 -34.99 -4.88 9.60
CA SER A 246 -34.56 -5.37 8.29
C SER A 246 -34.53 -4.24 7.25
N PHE A 247 -33.65 -4.42 6.28
CA PHE A 247 -33.36 -3.45 5.25
C PHE A 247 -33.28 -4.12 3.89
N ASP A 248 -33.92 -3.53 2.90
CA ASP A 248 -33.86 -3.97 1.52
C ASP A 248 -32.82 -3.14 0.75
N ILE A 249 -32.02 -3.84 -0.06
CA ILE A 249 -30.98 -3.26 -0.91
C ILE A 249 -31.50 -3.22 -2.34
N TYR A 250 -31.44 -2.03 -2.95
CA TYR A 250 -31.83 -1.78 -4.32
C TYR A 250 -30.64 -1.24 -5.12
N VAL A 251 -30.46 -1.72 -6.35
CA VAL A 251 -29.40 -1.28 -7.25
C VAL A 251 -30.00 -0.92 -8.60
N ASN A 252 -29.74 0.31 -9.03
CA ASN A 252 -30.08 0.78 -10.37
C ASN A 252 -28.92 0.50 -11.35
N LYS A 253 -29.23 -0.15 -12.48
CA LYS A 253 -28.29 -0.52 -13.55
C LYS A 253 -27.69 0.71 -14.26
N SER A 254 -28.33 1.87 -14.21
CA SER A 254 -27.81 3.11 -14.79
C SER A 254 -26.75 3.80 -13.91
N GLY A 255 -26.53 3.34 -12.67
CA GLY A 255 -25.53 3.90 -11.75
C GLY A 255 -25.92 5.25 -11.13
N LYS A 256 -27.09 5.80 -11.45
CA LYS A 256 -27.65 7.03 -10.87
C LYS A 256 -29.13 6.82 -10.52
N LEU A 257 -29.64 7.57 -9.56
CA LEU A 257 -31.06 7.59 -9.23
C LEU A 257 -31.84 8.30 -10.36
N GLU A 258 -32.80 7.62 -10.98
CA GLU A 258 -33.75 8.23 -11.92
C GLU A 258 -35.03 8.63 -11.17
N SER A 259 -35.62 9.79 -11.49
CA SER A 259 -36.85 10.26 -10.85
C SER A 259 -38.07 9.51 -11.41
N GLY A 260 -38.62 8.56 -10.63
CA GLY A 260 -39.82 7.80 -10.99
C GLY A 260 -40.09 6.62 -10.05
N GLN A 261 -41.23 5.92 -10.22
CA GLN A 261 -41.58 4.70 -9.46
C GLN A 261 -40.57 3.56 -9.67
N ASP A 262 -39.90 3.52 -10.84
CA ASP A 262 -38.82 2.58 -11.20
C ASP A 262 -37.41 3.07 -10.82
N GLY A 263 -37.31 4.23 -10.15
CA GLY A 263 -36.03 4.91 -9.86
C GLY A 263 -35.13 4.19 -8.84
N LEU A 264 -35.72 3.37 -7.96
CA LEU A 264 -34.97 2.60 -6.95
C LEU A 264 -34.10 1.50 -7.58
N GLY A 265 -34.45 1.03 -8.77
CA GLY A 265 -33.80 -0.14 -9.39
C GLY A 265 -34.32 -1.47 -8.86
N GLU A 266 -33.58 -2.55 -9.15
CA GLU A 266 -33.96 -3.91 -8.77
C GLU A 266 -33.55 -4.21 -7.33
N ARG A 267 -34.42 -4.91 -6.57
CA ARG A 267 -34.10 -5.42 -5.23
C ARG A 267 -33.09 -6.55 -5.36
N VAL A 268 -31.86 -6.32 -4.91
CA VAL A 268 -30.76 -7.29 -5.01
C VAL A 268 -30.61 -8.16 -3.78
N GLY A 269 -31.15 -7.74 -2.63
CA GLY A 269 -31.09 -8.51 -1.40
C GLY A 269 -31.71 -7.79 -0.20
N SER A 270 -31.68 -8.46 0.95
CA SER A 270 -32.12 -7.92 2.23
C SER A 270 -31.10 -8.23 3.32
N VAL A 271 -30.93 -7.29 4.26
CA VAL A 271 -30.03 -7.41 5.41
C VAL A 271 -30.85 -7.37 6.68
N GLY A 272 -30.58 -8.32 7.58
CA GLY A 272 -31.18 -8.41 8.90
C GLY A 272 -30.19 -8.14 10.03
N PRO A 273 -30.59 -8.40 11.29
CA PRO A 273 -29.75 -8.20 12.46
C PRO A 273 -28.41 -8.95 12.36
N GLY A 274 -27.32 -8.27 12.71
CA GLY A 274 -25.95 -8.79 12.57
C GLY A 274 -25.34 -8.61 11.18
N GLY A 275 -26.14 -8.20 10.19
CA GLY A 275 -25.63 -7.80 8.89
C GLY A 275 -25.05 -6.38 8.90
N SER A 276 -24.18 -6.08 7.94
CA SER A 276 -23.59 -4.75 7.80
C SER A 276 -23.56 -4.29 6.34
N PHE A 277 -23.51 -2.98 6.12
CA PHE A 277 -23.45 -2.39 4.78
C PHE A 277 -22.71 -1.07 4.76
N GLY A 278 -22.15 -0.74 3.59
CA GLY A 278 -21.44 0.52 3.38
C GLY A 278 -19.99 0.53 3.85
N GLU A 279 -19.35 -0.64 4.05
CA GLU A 279 -17.98 -0.77 4.54
C GLU A 279 -16.94 -0.05 3.67
N LEU A 280 -17.12 -0.04 2.34
CA LEU A 280 -16.18 0.61 1.40
C LEU A 280 -16.07 2.12 1.63
N ALA A 281 -17.09 2.75 2.23
CA ALA A 281 -17.06 4.15 2.63
C ALA A 281 -15.97 4.43 3.69
N LEU A 282 -15.54 3.43 4.46
CA LEU A 282 -14.46 3.62 5.42
C LEU A 282 -13.08 3.69 4.76
N MET A 283 -12.93 3.11 3.56
CA MET A 283 -11.64 3.06 2.86
C MET A 283 -11.36 4.28 2.01
N TYR A 284 -12.32 4.69 1.17
CA TYR A 284 -12.10 5.73 0.16
C TYR A 284 -13.38 6.49 -0.18
N ASN A 285 -13.21 7.70 -0.73
CA ASN A 285 -14.33 8.55 -1.11
C ASN A 285 -14.94 8.04 -2.42
N ALA A 286 -15.82 7.05 -2.30
CA ALA A 286 -16.54 6.48 -3.41
C ALA A 286 -18.06 6.73 -3.27
N PRO A 287 -18.75 6.94 -4.39
CA PRO A 287 -20.20 6.93 -4.44
C PRO A 287 -20.77 5.61 -3.94
N ARG A 288 -21.92 5.66 -3.26
CA ARG A 288 -22.64 4.45 -2.85
C ARG A 288 -23.07 3.65 -4.08
N ALA A 289 -22.80 2.35 -4.05
CA ALA A 289 -23.16 1.44 -5.14
C ALA A 289 -24.64 1.02 -5.13
N ALA A 290 -25.33 1.21 -4.00
CA ALA A 290 -26.70 0.75 -3.80
C ALA A 290 -27.48 1.70 -2.88
N THR A 291 -28.81 1.67 -3.01
CA THR A 291 -29.75 2.33 -2.11
C THR A 291 -30.25 1.31 -1.08
N VAL A 292 -30.31 1.69 0.20
CA VAL A 292 -30.78 0.80 1.28
C VAL A 292 -31.96 1.45 1.98
N VAL A 293 -33.06 0.71 2.08
CA VAL A 293 -34.33 1.19 2.61
C VAL A 293 -34.78 0.29 3.75
N SER A 294 -35.27 0.89 4.84
CA SER A 294 -35.84 0.16 5.97
C SER A 294 -37.20 -0.45 5.64
N THR A 295 -37.42 -1.71 6.03
CA THR A 295 -38.75 -2.35 5.91
C THR A 295 -39.61 -2.12 7.15
N ASP A 296 -38.97 -1.99 8.31
CA ASP A 296 -39.59 -1.88 9.63
C ASP A 296 -38.87 -0.83 10.49
N SER A 297 -39.46 -0.46 11.63
CA SER A 297 -38.75 0.33 12.64
C SER A 297 -37.51 -0.43 13.11
N SER A 298 -36.35 0.19 12.93
CA SER A 298 -35.05 -0.47 12.98
C SER A 298 -34.03 0.35 13.77
N THR A 299 -32.98 -0.30 14.26
CA THR A 299 -31.86 0.34 14.94
C THR A 299 -30.57 -0.04 14.24
N LEU A 300 -29.75 0.95 13.93
CA LEU A 300 -28.44 0.78 13.31
C LEU A 300 -27.34 1.28 14.24
N TRP A 301 -26.16 0.69 14.13
CA TRP A 301 -24.92 1.28 14.60
C TRP A 301 -24.21 1.94 13.44
N ALA A 302 -23.78 3.19 13.61
CA ALA A 302 -23.12 3.96 12.58
C ALA A 302 -21.69 4.32 13.01
N LEU A 303 -20.74 4.18 12.07
CA LEU A 303 -19.35 4.57 12.25
C LEU A 303 -18.92 5.49 11.11
N ASP A 304 -18.35 6.63 11.46
CA ASP A 304 -17.78 7.57 10.49
C ASP A 304 -16.39 7.10 10.02
N ARG A 305 -16.14 7.31 8.72
CA ARG A 305 -14.84 7.10 8.05
C ARG A 305 -13.70 7.83 8.73
N ILE A 306 -13.83 9.12 9.04
CA ILE A 306 -12.72 9.92 9.59
C ILE A 306 -12.33 9.34 10.94
N THR A 307 -13.32 9.04 11.77
CA THR A 307 -13.15 8.40 13.07
C THR A 307 -12.46 7.05 12.95
N PHE A 308 -12.93 6.17 12.05
CA PHE A 308 -12.30 4.86 11.81
C PHE A 308 -10.84 5.00 11.37
N ARG A 309 -10.57 5.85 10.37
CA ARG A 309 -9.21 6.05 9.85
C ARG A 309 -8.28 6.66 10.91
N ARG A 310 -8.76 7.61 11.71
CA ARG A 310 -7.96 8.20 12.80
C ARG A 310 -7.60 7.16 13.86
N ILE A 311 -8.54 6.33 14.31
CA ILE A 311 -8.25 5.25 15.28
C ILE A 311 -7.14 4.33 14.75
N LEU A 312 -7.23 3.91 13.47
CA LEU A 312 -6.20 3.06 12.86
C LEU A 312 -4.86 3.76 12.67
N MET A 313 -4.87 5.03 12.29
CA MET A 313 -3.64 5.79 12.06
C MET A 313 -2.93 6.12 13.37
N ASP A 314 -3.68 6.50 14.40
CA ASP A 314 -3.12 6.91 15.70
C ASP A 314 -2.49 5.74 16.42
N SER A 315 -3.13 4.57 16.41
CA SER A 315 -2.55 3.37 17.01
C SER A 315 -1.30 2.89 16.28
N ALA A 316 -1.31 2.89 14.94
CA ALA A 316 -0.13 2.55 14.14
C ALA A 316 1.02 3.55 14.38
N PHE A 317 0.70 4.84 14.46
CA PHE A 317 1.69 5.90 14.73
C PHE A 317 2.26 5.80 16.14
N GLN A 318 1.41 5.61 17.16
CA GLN A 318 1.84 5.41 18.55
C GLN A 318 2.72 4.17 18.68
N ARG A 319 2.35 3.07 18.03
CA ARG A 319 3.13 1.83 17.99
C ARG A 319 4.50 2.06 17.35
N ARG A 320 4.54 2.72 16.19
CA ARG A 320 5.79 3.06 15.50
C ARG A 320 6.68 3.95 16.38
N ARG A 321 6.13 5.00 16.99
CA ARG A 321 6.87 5.91 17.87
C ARG A 321 7.41 5.22 19.11
N MET A 322 6.62 4.32 19.71
CA MET A 322 7.05 3.49 20.84
C MET A 322 8.25 2.62 20.43
N TYR A 323 8.17 1.95 19.27
CA TYR A 323 9.27 1.13 18.77
C TYR A 323 10.49 1.95 18.39
N GLU A 324 10.33 3.08 17.71
CA GLU A 324 11.46 3.94 17.36
C GLU A 324 12.20 4.43 18.61
N GLY A 325 11.48 4.88 19.64
CA GLY A 325 12.08 5.26 20.93
C GLY A 325 12.79 4.08 21.60
N PHE A 326 12.19 2.90 21.59
CA PHE A 326 12.83 1.69 22.12
C PHE A 326 14.09 1.30 21.32
N LEU A 327 14.04 1.35 19.98
CA LEU A 327 15.16 0.99 19.10
C LEU A 327 16.31 2.00 19.20
N GLU A 328 16.01 3.25 19.56
CA GLU A 328 17.02 4.28 19.87
C GLU A 328 17.76 3.99 21.19
N GLU A 329 17.07 3.46 22.21
CA GLU A 329 17.69 3.05 23.47
C GLU A 329 18.62 1.83 23.32
N VAL A 330 18.41 0.99 22.30
CA VAL A 330 19.18 -0.26 22.10
C VAL A 330 20.58 0.05 21.56
N PRO A 331 21.66 -0.17 22.33
CA PRO A 331 23.01 0.24 21.93
C PRO A 331 23.49 -0.42 20.63
N LEU A 332 23.04 -1.65 20.36
CA LEU A 332 23.35 -2.39 19.14
C LEU A 332 22.89 -1.66 17.87
N LEU A 333 21.77 -0.95 17.95
CA LEU A 333 21.10 -0.31 16.81
C LEU A 333 21.42 1.18 16.70
N SER A 334 22.28 1.71 17.59
CA SER A 334 22.71 3.11 17.59
C SER A 334 23.40 3.56 16.29
N SER A 335 24.00 2.62 15.56
CA SER A 335 24.66 2.88 14.27
C SER A 335 23.70 3.04 13.09
N LEU A 336 22.43 2.68 13.25
CA LEU A 336 21.42 2.78 12.20
C LEU A 336 20.88 4.21 12.08
N THR A 337 20.58 4.62 10.86
CA THR A 337 19.88 5.89 10.59
C THR A 337 18.43 5.84 11.07
N PRO A 338 17.77 7.00 11.32
CA PRO A 338 16.35 7.02 11.69
C PRO A 338 15.46 6.28 10.70
N TYR A 339 15.71 6.44 9.40
CA TYR A 339 14.94 5.77 8.34
C TYR A 339 15.09 4.23 8.37
N GLU A 340 16.30 3.72 8.66
CA GLU A 340 16.51 2.28 8.84
C GLU A 340 15.81 1.74 10.10
N ARG A 341 15.82 2.51 11.20
CA ARG A 341 15.07 2.15 12.41
C ARG A 341 13.57 2.13 12.18
N SER A 342 13.01 3.08 11.43
CA SER A 342 11.59 3.08 11.08
C SER A 342 11.19 1.84 10.28
N LYS A 343 12.04 1.38 9.34
CA LYS A 343 11.79 0.13 8.59
C LYS A 343 11.78 -1.10 9.50
N ILE A 344 12.65 -1.13 10.50
CA ILE A 344 12.67 -2.22 11.49
C ILE A 344 11.42 -2.14 12.36
N ALA A 345 11.05 -0.95 12.85
CA ALA A 345 9.85 -0.74 13.66
C ALA A 345 8.58 -1.25 12.95
N ASP A 346 8.48 -1.08 11.63
CA ASP A 346 7.35 -1.56 10.82
C ASP A 346 7.29 -3.09 10.69
N ALA A 347 8.42 -3.78 10.87
CA ALA A 347 8.52 -5.24 10.75
C ALA A 347 8.51 -5.97 12.11
N LEU A 348 8.47 -5.24 13.22
CA LEU A 348 8.45 -5.81 14.57
C LEU A 348 7.04 -6.19 14.99
N GLU A 349 6.94 -7.35 15.64
CA GLU A 349 5.71 -7.81 16.29
C GLU A 349 5.92 -7.91 17.81
N THR A 350 4.93 -7.51 18.61
CA THR A 350 4.97 -7.72 20.06
C THR A 350 4.55 -9.15 20.41
N LYS A 351 5.31 -9.83 21.25
CA LYS A 351 4.88 -11.06 21.93
C LYS A 351 5.06 -10.91 23.45
N LYS A 352 4.07 -11.40 24.20
CA LYS A 352 4.07 -11.41 25.66
C LYS A 352 4.20 -12.85 26.16
N TYR A 353 5.04 -13.06 27.18
CA TYR A 353 5.28 -14.35 27.79
C TYR A 353 5.09 -14.25 29.30
N PRO A 354 4.26 -15.12 29.92
CA PRO A 354 4.12 -15.14 31.37
C PRO A 354 5.40 -15.67 32.04
N PRO A 355 5.60 -15.44 33.35
CA PRO A 355 6.75 -15.96 34.07
C PRO A 355 6.91 -17.49 33.96
N GLY A 356 8.15 -17.97 33.84
CA GLY A 356 8.47 -19.41 33.73
C GLY A 356 8.28 -20.01 32.34
N THR A 357 7.98 -19.19 31.33
CA THR A 357 7.77 -19.65 29.95
C THR A 357 9.09 -19.74 29.21
N THR A 358 9.30 -20.84 28.49
CA THR A 358 10.46 -20.99 27.61
C THR A 358 10.20 -20.27 26.30
N ILE A 359 10.91 -19.17 26.04
CA ILE A 359 10.79 -18.34 24.84
C ILE A 359 11.56 -18.98 23.68
N ILE A 360 12.75 -19.52 23.98
CA ILE A 360 13.59 -20.25 23.04
C ILE A 360 14.05 -21.52 23.73
N GLN A 361 14.01 -22.64 23.02
CA GLN A 361 14.52 -23.91 23.48
C GLN A 361 15.85 -24.23 22.77
N GLU A 362 16.84 -24.69 23.54
CA GLU A 362 18.12 -25.17 22.99
C GLU A 362 17.91 -26.36 22.05
N GLY A 363 18.59 -26.34 20.91
CA GLY A 363 18.52 -27.39 19.88
C GLY A 363 17.44 -27.17 18.82
N ASP A 364 16.49 -26.26 19.04
CA ASP A 364 15.47 -25.95 18.05
C ASP A 364 16.05 -25.15 16.87
N VAL A 365 15.36 -25.18 15.73
CA VAL A 365 15.71 -24.33 14.60
C VAL A 365 15.26 -22.90 14.90
N GLY A 366 16.17 -21.94 14.79
CA GLY A 366 15.86 -20.54 15.08
C GLY A 366 15.43 -19.77 13.84
N GLU A 367 14.18 -19.32 13.80
CA GLU A 367 13.63 -18.50 12.69
C GLU A 367 13.26 -17.07 13.10
N SER A 368 13.51 -16.70 14.36
CA SER A 368 13.13 -15.39 14.89
C SER A 368 14.22 -14.78 15.77
N PHE A 369 14.34 -13.48 15.68
CA PHE A 369 15.18 -12.62 16.51
C PHE A 369 14.30 -11.89 17.52
N PHE A 370 14.77 -11.68 18.75
CA PHE A 370 14.00 -11.06 19.82
C PHE A 370 14.77 -9.92 20.47
N LEU A 371 14.06 -8.82 20.73
CA LEU A 371 14.53 -7.72 21.58
C LEU A 371 13.64 -7.64 22.82
N LEU A 372 14.26 -7.49 23.99
CA LEU A 372 13.55 -7.44 25.26
C LEU A 372 13.07 -6.01 25.55
N GLU A 373 11.75 -5.79 25.46
CA GLU A 373 11.12 -4.49 25.69
C GLU A 373 10.84 -4.26 27.18
N ALA A 374 10.40 -5.30 27.89
CA ALA A 374 10.12 -5.26 29.32
C ALA A 374 10.29 -6.64 29.97
N GLY A 375 10.61 -6.63 31.26
CA GLY A 375 10.81 -7.83 32.08
C GLY A 375 12.24 -8.35 32.10
N GLU A 376 12.41 -9.52 32.71
CA GLU A 376 13.70 -10.21 32.83
C GLU A 376 13.59 -11.63 32.26
N ALA A 377 14.62 -12.04 31.52
CA ALA A 377 14.77 -13.40 31.02
C ALA A 377 16.13 -13.99 31.43
N GLN A 378 16.20 -15.30 31.59
CA GLN A 378 17.40 -16.03 31.98
C GLN A 378 17.78 -17.05 30.93
N VAL A 379 19.08 -17.22 30.72
CA VAL A 379 19.65 -18.14 29.74
C VAL A 379 20.12 -19.41 30.43
N PHE A 380 19.67 -20.56 29.96
CA PHE A 380 20.06 -21.87 30.44
C PHE A 380 20.68 -22.68 29.32
N LYS A 381 21.73 -23.44 29.64
CA LYS A 381 22.41 -24.32 28.69
C LYS A 381 22.43 -25.73 29.25
N ARG A 382 22.17 -26.73 28.40
CA ARG A 382 22.17 -28.14 28.80
C ARG A 382 23.53 -28.50 29.39
N GLY A 383 23.49 -29.10 30.58
CA GLY A 383 24.69 -29.48 31.34
C GLY A 383 25.20 -28.41 32.32
N ILE A 384 24.52 -27.26 32.43
CA ILE A 384 24.80 -26.22 33.43
C ILE A 384 23.51 -25.93 34.19
N ASP A 385 23.48 -26.26 35.49
CA ASP A 385 22.28 -26.10 36.33
C ASP A 385 22.03 -24.63 36.75
N ALA A 386 23.03 -23.75 36.61
CA ALA A 386 22.93 -22.33 36.90
C ALA A 386 22.63 -21.50 35.63
N PRO A 387 21.92 -20.37 35.75
CA PRO A 387 21.71 -19.47 34.62
C PRO A 387 23.06 -18.94 34.11
N VAL A 388 23.31 -19.12 32.81
CA VAL A 388 24.56 -18.71 32.14
C VAL A 388 24.60 -17.20 31.95
N ASN A 389 23.45 -16.58 31.75
CA ASN A 389 23.32 -15.13 31.59
C ASN A 389 21.90 -14.66 31.96
N GLN A 390 21.74 -13.36 32.17
CA GLN A 390 20.46 -12.71 32.43
C GLN A 390 20.26 -11.53 31.46
N TYR A 391 19.05 -11.42 30.91
CA TYR A 391 18.65 -10.37 30.00
C TYR A 391 17.69 -9.39 30.68
N HIS A 392 17.92 -8.11 30.41
CA HIS A 392 17.12 -6.97 30.87
C HIS A 392 16.66 -6.14 29.68
N LYS A 393 15.77 -5.16 29.92
CA LYS A 393 15.28 -4.24 28.88
C LYS A 393 16.43 -3.71 28.02
N GLY A 394 16.25 -3.77 26.70
CA GLY A 394 17.25 -3.35 25.70
C GLY A 394 18.23 -4.44 25.27
N HIS A 395 18.29 -5.57 25.98
CA HIS A 395 19.05 -6.74 25.51
C HIS A 395 18.30 -7.47 24.39
N TYR A 396 19.04 -8.24 23.61
CA TYR A 396 18.52 -9.05 22.50
C TYR A 396 19.01 -10.49 22.63
N PHE A 397 18.34 -11.40 21.93
CA PHE A 397 18.73 -12.79 21.85
C PHE A 397 18.14 -13.49 20.61
N GLY A 398 18.71 -14.64 20.26
CA GLY A 398 18.25 -15.46 19.14
C GLY A 398 18.84 -15.07 17.78
N GLU A 399 19.82 -14.18 17.77
CA GLU A 399 20.61 -13.78 16.61
C GLU A 399 21.49 -14.92 16.07
N LEU A 400 22.09 -15.73 16.96
CA LEU A 400 23.09 -16.74 16.56
C LEU A 400 22.57 -17.76 15.56
N ALA A 401 21.32 -18.20 15.73
CA ALA A 401 20.69 -19.16 14.82
C ALA A 401 20.44 -18.57 13.43
N LEU A 402 20.22 -17.26 13.34
CA LEU A 402 20.01 -16.55 12.08
C LEU A 402 21.34 -16.19 11.39
N LEU A 403 22.39 -15.94 12.17
CA LEU A 403 23.72 -15.59 11.66
C LEU A 403 24.52 -16.80 11.17
N ASN A 404 24.42 -17.92 11.87
CA ASN A 404 25.24 -19.10 11.63
C ASN A 404 24.46 -20.25 10.98
N ASP A 405 23.18 -20.06 10.67
CA ASP A 405 22.24 -21.09 10.18
C ASP A 405 22.35 -22.40 11.01
N ALA A 406 22.46 -22.23 12.33
CA ALA A 406 22.66 -23.29 13.30
C ALA A 406 21.48 -23.39 14.29
N PRO A 407 21.27 -24.55 14.94
CA PRO A 407 20.30 -24.68 16.01
C PRO A 407 20.54 -23.71 17.17
N ARG A 408 19.50 -23.43 17.95
CA ARG A 408 19.57 -22.57 19.14
C ARG A 408 20.61 -23.08 20.13
N ALA A 409 21.58 -22.23 20.48
CA ALA A 409 22.71 -22.61 21.32
C ALA A 409 22.39 -22.71 22.82
N ALA A 410 21.28 -22.12 23.27
CA ALA A 410 20.84 -22.11 24.65
C ALA A 410 19.32 -21.89 24.72
N SER A 411 18.72 -22.23 25.85
CA SER A 411 17.31 -21.97 26.15
C SER A 411 17.18 -20.62 26.86
N VAL A 412 16.12 -19.87 26.57
CA VAL A 412 15.80 -18.59 27.21
C VAL A 412 14.44 -18.72 27.89
N ILE A 413 14.40 -18.52 29.20
CA ILE A 413 13.19 -18.67 30.02
C ILE A 413 12.85 -17.30 30.65
N SER A 414 11.58 -16.91 30.60
CA SER A 414 11.10 -15.69 31.25
C SER A 414 11.13 -15.85 32.78
N LYS A 415 11.74 -14.89 33.48
CA LYS A 415 11.75 -14.84 34.94
C LYS A 415 10.56 -14.05 35.49
N THR A 416 10.20 -12.98 34.80
CA THR A 416 9.00 -12.17 35.06
C THR A 416 8.04 -12.27 33.89
N GLU A 417 6.93 -11.51 33.92
CA GLU A 417 6.19 -11.24 32.70
C GLU A 417 7.13 -10.48 31.74
N VAL A 418 7.30 -11.02 30.54
CA VAL A 418 8.27 -10.55 29.56
C VAL A 418 7.52 -10.11 28.31
N LYS A 419 7.83 -8.90 27.84
CA LYS A 419 7.39 -8.38 26.54
C LYS A 419 8.60 -8.29 25.62
N VAL A 420 8.50 -8.92 24.46
CA VAL A 420 9.55 -8.89 23.43
C VAL A 420 9.01 -8.36 22.11
N ALA A 421 9.85 -7.64 21.39
CA ALA A 421 9.66 -7.35 19.98
C ALA A 421 10.37 -8.44 19.17
N THR A 422 9.63 -9.16 18.32
CA THR A 422 10.16 -10.24 17.48
C THR A 422 10.28 -9.79 16.03
N LEU A 423 11.35 -10.25 15.38
CA LEU A 423 11.60 -10.06 13.94
C LEU A 423 11.88 -11.42 13.30
N GLY A 424 11.19 -11.75 12.21
CA GLY A 424 11.40 -13.01 11.50
C GLY A 424 12.74 -13.04 10.74
N LYS A 425 13.23 -14.25 10.40
CA LYS A 425 14.50 -14.46 9.66
C LYS A 425 14.63 -13.61 8.40
N ASN A 426 13.57 -13.55 7.59
CA ASN A 426 13.55 -12.75 6.35
C ASN A 426 13.66 -11.25 6.64
N GLY A 427 13.00 -10.77 7.70
CA GLY A 427 13.09 -9.37 8.14
C GLY A 427 14.49 -9.06 8.68
N PHE A 428 15.05 -9.96 9.48
CA PHE A 428 16.40 -9.84 10.03
C PHE A 428 17.45 -9.69 8.93
N GLN A 429 17.49 -10.60 7.96
CA GLN A 429 18.49 -10.56 6.88
C GLN A 429 18.37 -9.33 5.98
N ARG A 430 17.15 -8.85 5.73
CA ARG A 430 16.91 -7.70 4.84
C ARG A 430 17.11 -6.36 5.53
N LEU A 431 16.77 -6.25 6.81
CA LEU A 431 16.70 -4.97 7.53
C LEU A 431 17.89 -4.74 8.48
N LEU A 432 18.49 -5.80 9.01
CA LEU A 432 19.60 -5.70 9.98
C LEU A 432 20.97 -5.99 9.36
N GLY A 433 21.07 -6.08 8.04
CA GLY A 433 22.33 -6.27 7.30
C GLY A 433 23.49 -5.36 7.77
N PRO A 434 23.27 -4.05 8.03
CA PRO A 434 24.32 -3.16 8.51
C PRO A 434 24.88 -3.53 9.90
N VAL A 435 24.03 -4.06 10.79
CA VAL A 435 24.42 -4.42 12.17
C VAL A 435 24.83 -5.89 12.33
N GLU A 436 24.66 -6.70 11.28
CA GLU A 436 25.06 -8.10 11.25
C GLU A 436 26.55 -8.27 11.62
N GLY A 437 27.41 -7.37 11.10
CA GLY A 437 28.83 -7.35 11.41
C GLY A 437 29.15 -7.09 12.89
N ILE A 438 28.33 -6.29 13.58
CA ILE A 438 28.47 -6.01 15.02
C ILE A 438 28.04 -7.23 15.83
N MET A 439 26.91 -7.85 15.47
CA MET A 439 26.41 -9.05 16.13
C MET A 439 27.39 -10.21 16.00
N ARG A 440 28.02 -10.40 14.82
CA ARG A 440 29.03 -11.46 14.60
C ARG A 440 30.31 -11.28 15.43
N ARG A 441 30.67 -10.05 15.81
CA ARG A 441 31.84 -9.78 16.67
C ARG A 441 31.58 -10.09 18.13
N ASN A 442 30.33 -9.90 18.57
CA ASN A 442 29.91 -10.17 19.94
C ASN A 442 29.43 -11.63 20.14
N ASP A 443 29.62 -12.49 19.15
CA ASP A 443 29.22 -13.91 19.20
C ASP A 443 29.98 -14.64 20.32
N PRO A 444 29.32 -15.06 21.40
CA PRO A 444 29.97 -15.72 22.53
C PRO A 444 30.55 -17.09 22.15
N SER A 445 30.12 -17.70 21.04
CA SER A 445 30.72 -18.96 20.54
C SER A 445 32.12 -18.75 19.96
N LYS A 446 32.45 -17.53 19.50
CA LYS A 446 33.77 -17.19 18.95
C LYS A 446 34.71 -16.57 19.98
N ALA A 447 34.18 -16.03 21.08
CA ALA A 447 34.99 -15.50 22.18
C ALA A 447 35.91 -16.57 22.82
N GLY A 448 35.56 -17.85 22.73
CA GLY A 448 36.41 -18.97 23.20
C GLY A 448 37.58 -19.34 22.28
N PHE A 449 37.66 -18.80 21.06
CA PHE A 449 38.71 -19.12 20.08
C PHE A 449 39.73 -17.98 19.89
N ALA A 450 39.58 -16.85 20.58
CA ALA A 450 40.52 -15.72 20.54
C ALA A 450 41.58 -15.79 21.66
N GLY A 451 42.09 -16.99 21.95
CA GLY A 451 43.32 -17.19 22.71
C GLY A 451 44.49 -17.39 21.74
N ASP A 452 45.47 -16.48 21.81
CA ASP A 452 46.79 -16.52 21.16
C ASP A 452 46.85 -16.50 19.62
N HIS A 453 46.83 -15.30 19.04
CA HIS A 453 47.89 -14.89 18.11
C HIS A 453 47.91 -13.35 17.94
N VAL A 454 48.33 -12.64 19.00
CA VAL A 454 48.90 -11.30 18.82
C VAL A 454 50.38 -11.53 18.53
N ASP A 455 50.77 -11.43 17.26
CA ASP A 455 52.19 -11.45 16.86
C ASP A 455 52.90 -10.22 17.47
N PRO A 456 53.82 -10.41 18.44
CA PRO A 456 54.43 -9.29 19.16
C PRO A 456 55.61 -8.65 18.41
N LEU A 457 55.81 -8.93 17.12
CA LEU A 457 56.96 -8.42 16.35
C LEU A 457 56.64 -7.46 15.19
N SER A 458 55.41 -6.96 15.04
CA SER A 458 55.08 -6.01 13.96
C SER A 458 55.40 -4.52 14.25
N LYS A 459 56.18 -4.20 15.29
CA LYS A 459 56.77 -2.87 15.47
C LYS A 459 58.28 -2.94 15.73
N ALA A 460 59.05 -3.05 14.66
CA ALA A 460 60.37 -2.45 14.52
C ALA A 460 60.88 -2.58 13.08
N ALA A 461 60.72 -1.52 12.29
CA ALA A 461 61.69 -1.01 11.31
C ALA A 461 61.15 0.29 10.70
#